data_AF-A0A1Q7VGX7-F1
#
_entry.id   AF-A0A1Q7VGX7-F1
#
_cell.length_a   1.000
_cell.length_b   1.000
_cell.length_c   1.000
_cell.angle_alpha   90.00
_cell.angle_beta   90.00
_cell.angle_gamma   90.00
#
_symmetry.space_group_name_H-M   'P 1'
#
loop_
_entity.id
_entity.type
_entity.pdbx_description
1 polymer ?
#
loop_
_entity_poly.entity_id
_entity_poly.type
_entity_poly.pdbx_seq_one_letter_code
_entity_poly.pdbx_strand_id
1 'polypeptide(L)'
;MLDGLVEIASVPLEGKSMSFVGVPTAGWFGEGSLLKSEPRRYDGIALRDSSIAFMPRNTFALLLDSPSSSKVSFGCNSMSA
;
A
#
# COMPACT_ATOMS: atom_id res chain seq x y z
N MET A 1 0.29 5.27 -5.97
CA MET A 1 -0.47 6.54 -5.98
C MET A 1 -0.02 7.36 -7.17
N LEU A 2 -0.92 7.70 -8.10
CA LEU A 2 -0.60 8.60 -9.21
C LEU A 2 -0.71 10.07 -8.77
N ASP A 3 -1.74 10.38 -7.99
CA ASP A 3 -1.93 11.67 -7.32
C ASP A 3 -2.86 11.51 -6.12
N GLY A 4 -2.74 12.37 -5.10
CA GLY A 4 -3.62 12.40 -3.93
C GLY A 4 -2.98 11.96 -2.61
N LEU A 5 -3.83 11.53 -1.66
CA LEU A 5 -3.42 11.07 -0.33
C LEU A 5 -4.43 10.04 0.19
N VAL A 6 -3.92 8.87 0.55
CA VAL A 6 -4.70 7.78 1.15
C VAL A 6 -4.16 7.46 2.53
N GLU A 7 -5.05 7.30 3.50
CA GLU A 7 -4.74 6.72 4.79
C GLU A 7 -4.94 5.20 4.75
N ILE A 8 -3.98 4.46 5.28
CA ILE A 8 -4.08 3.04 5.54
C ILE A 8 -4.56 2.86 6.96
N ALA A 9 -5.73 2.25 7.14
CA ALA A 9 -6.33 2.03 8.45
C ALA A 9 -6.78 0.58 8.59
N SER A 10 -6.90 0.08 9.82
CA SER A 10 -7.77 -1.06 10.10
C SER A 10 -9.04 -0.57 10.77
N VAL A 11 -10.18 -1.03 10.30
CA VAL A 11 -11.47 -0.78 10.95
C VAL A 11 -11.96 -2.11 11.54
N PRO A 12 -11.75 -2.35 12.84
CA PRO A 12 -12.38 -3.47 13.53
C PRO A 12 -13.90 -3.33 13.48
N LEU A 13 -14.62 -4.46 13.50
CA LEU A 13 -16.09 -4.51 13.57
C LEU A 13 -16.67 -3.70 14.75
N GLU A 14 -15.87 -3.48 15.80
CA GLU A 14 -16.26 -2.79 17.04
C GLU A 14 -16.02 -1.26 17.02
N GLY A 15 -15.66 -0.70 15.87
CA GLY A 15 -15.91 0.72 15.59
C GLY A 15 -14.84 1.72 16.00
N LYS A 16 -13.59 1.29 16.26
CA LYS A 16 -12.47 2.23 16.43
C LYS A 16 -11.40 2.00 15.37
N SER A 17 -11.42 2.84 14.33
CA SER A 17 -10.42 2.83 13.28
C SER A 17 -9.05 3.16 13.87
N MET A 18 -8.06 2.29 13.63
CA MET A 18 -6.67 2.62 13.89
C MET A 18 -6.00 3.02 12.58
N SER A 19 -5.57 4.27 12.52
CA SER A 19 -4.78 4.86 11.44
C SER A 19 -3.35 4.31 11.52
N PHE A 20 -2.85 3.72 10.43
CA PHE A 20 -1.48 3.22 10.35
C PHE A 20 -0.57 4.22 9.65
N VAL A 21 -0.83 4.56 8.38
CA VAL A 21 0.08 5.41 7.60
C VAL A 21 -0.65 6.20 6.50
N GLY A 22 -0.24 7.45 6.27
CA GLY A 22 -0.61 8.23 5.07
C GLY A 22 0.32 7.93 3.89
N VAL A 23 -0.26 7.63 2.73
CA VAL A 23 0.43 7.34 1.47
C VAL A 23 0.22 8.50 0.51
N PRO A 24 1.24 9.36 0.30
CA PRO A 24 1.17 10.49 -0.63
C PRO A 24 1.34 10.03 -2.09
N THR A 25 1.24 10.98 -3.01
CA THR A 25 1.64 10.83 -4.42
C THR A 25 3.00 10.13 -4.57
N ALA A 26 3.11 9.28 -5.60
CA ALA A 26 4.23 8.36 -5.83
C ALA A 26 4.43 7.24 -4.78
N GLY A 27 3.71 7.27 -3.66
CA GLY A 27 3.70 6.20 -2.67
C GLY A 27 3.00 4.93 -3.17
N TRP A 28 3.45 3.76 -2.68
CA TRP A 28 2.84 2.45 -2.92
C TRP A 28 2.33 1.88 -1.59
N PHE A 29 1.28 1.07 -1.64
CA PHE A 29 0.81 0.25 -0.52
C PHE A 29 0.18 -1.06 -1.00
N GLY A 30 0.16 -2.08 -0.14
CA GLY A 30 -0.52 -3.37 -0.39
C GLY A 30 0.39 -4.52 -0.84
N GLU A 31 1.69 -4.29 -0.92
CA GLU A 31 2.71 -5.31 -1.23
C GLU A 31 2.73 -6.45 -0.21
N GLY A 32 2.50 -6.15 1.08
CA GLY A 32 2.47 -7.16 2.14
C GLY A 32 1.51 -8.33 1.87
N SER A 33 0.33 -8.06 1.31
CA SER A 33 -0.65 -9.11 0.96
C SER A 33 -0.20 -9.97 -0.23
N LEU A 34 0.59 -9.42 -1.15
CA LEU A 34 1.18 -10.18 -2.25
C LEU A 34 2.34 -11.05 -1.77
N LEU A 35 3.22 -10.49 -0.93
CA LEU A 35 4.42 -11.16 -0.41
C LEU A 35 4.10 -12.26 0.60
N LYS A 36 3.12 -12.03 1.48
CA LYS A 36 2.71 -13.00 2.52
C LYS A 36 1.61 -13.95 2.06
N SER A 37 1.10 -13.77 0.83
CA SER A 37 -0.05 -14.49 0.28
C SER A 37 -1.26 -14.54 1.22
N GLU A 38 -1.48 -13.47 1.98
CA GLU A 38 -2.58 -13.33 2.92
C GLU A 38 -3.64 -12.35 2.38
N PRO A 39 -4.92 -12.50 2.77
CA PRO A 39 -5.94 -11.51 2.45
C PRO A 39 -5.54 -10.11 2.91
N ARG A 40 -6.01 -9.10 2.20
CA ARG A 40 -5.76 -7.71 2.56
C ARG A 40 -6.38 -7.39 3.92
N ARG A 41 -5.54 -6.95 4.86
CA ARG A 41 -5.93 -6.68 6.26
C ARG A 41 -6.21 -5.22 6.58
N TYR A 42 -5.89 -4.31 5.66
CA TYR A 42 -6.00 -2.87 5.86
C TYR A 42 -6.79 -2.22 4.73
N ASP A 43 -7.66 -1.30 5.12
CA ASP A 43 -8.43 -0.45 4.23
C ASP A 43 -7.58 0.73 3.76
N GLY A 44 -7.86 1.20 2.55
CA GLY A 44 -7.32 2.46 2.04
C GLY A 44 -8.43 3.50 1.98
N ILE A 45 -8.32 4.55 2.78
CA ILE A 45 -9.29 5.63 2.88
C ILE A 45 -8.72 6.85 2.16
N ALA A 46 -9.39 7.32 1.10
CA ALA A 46 -8.98 8.54 0.42
C ALA A 46 -9.26 9.76 1.31
N LEU A 47 -8.22 10.53 1.64
CA LEU A 47 -8.35 11.77 2.43
C LEU A 47 -8.62 13.00 1.55
N ARG A 48 -8.46 12.86 0.23
CA ARG A 48 -8.76 13.83 -0.82
C ARG A 48 -8.95 13.11 -2.15
N ASP A 49 -9.35 13.83 -3.19
CA ASP A 49 -9.37 13.32 -4.56
C ASP A 49 -8.03 12.66 -4.89
N SER A 50 -8.11 11.36 -5.22
CA SER A 50 -6.93 10.51 -5.37
C SER A 50 -7.06 9.62 -6.59
N SER A 51 -5.99 9.53 -7.36
CA SER A 51 -5.86 8.65 -8.52
C SER A 51 -4.90 7.50 -8.19
N ILE A 52 -5.41 6.27 -8.25
CA ILE A 52 -4.70 5.07 -7.84
C ILE A 52 -4.61 4.12 -9.02
N ALA A 53 -3.39 3.76 -9.40
CA ALA A 53 -3.13 2.68 -10.33
C ALA A 53 -3.06 1.34 -9.57
N PHE A 54 -3.71 0.32 -10.11
CA PHE A 54 -3.64 -1.05 -9.61
C PHE A 54 -2.66 -1.85 -10.45
N MET A 55 -1.82 -2.66 -9.80
CA MET A 55 -0.93 -3.59 -10.48
C MET A 55 -1.41 -5.03 -10.29
N PRO A 56 -1.59 -5.80 -11.38
CA PRO A 56 -1.85 -7.23 -11.30
C PRO A 56 -0.70 -7.97 -10.59
N ARG A 57 -1.04 -8.99 -9.79
CA ARG A 57 -0.05 -9.82 -9.06
C ARG A 57 1.04 -10.37 -9.99
N ASN A 58 0.67 -10.85 -11.17
CA ASN A 58 1.62 -11.43 -12.11
C ASN A 58 2.67 -10.39 -12.57
N THR A 59 2.23 -9.17 -12.88
CA THR A 59 3.11 -8.05 -13.23
C THR A 59 4.06 -7.70 -12.09
N PHE A 60 3.56 -7.67 -10.85
CA PHE A 60 4.39 -7.43 -9.67
C PHE A 60 5.48 -8.52 -9.51
N ALA A 61 5.12 -9.78 -9.67
CA ALA A 61 6.07 -10.90 -9.56
C ALA A 61 7.18 -10.82 -10.63
N LEU A 62 6.83 -10.47 -11.88
CA LEU A 62 7.80 -10.29 -12.96
C LEU A 62 8.79 -9.16 -12.66
N LEU A 63 8.32 -8.03 -12.10
CA LEU A 63 9.18 -6.90 -11.75
C LEU A 63 10.13 -7.26 -10.60
N LEU A 64 9.66 -8.05 -9.63
CA LEU A 64 10.46 -8.48 -8.48
C LEU A 64 11.58 -9.46 -8.88
N ASP A 65 11.30 -10.38 -9.80
CA ASP A 65 12.25 -11.40 -10.28
C ASP A 65 13.30 -10.85 -11.27
N SER A 66 13.09 -9.62 -11.77
CA SER A 66 13.97 -9.03 -12.78
C SER A 66 15.39 -8.73 -12.23
N PRO A 67 16.46 -9.00 -13.00
CA PRO A 67 17.85 -8.87 -12.55
C PRO A 67 18.32 -7.44 -12.27
N SER A 68 17.53 -6.43 -12.68
CA SER A 68 17.76 -5.00 -12.39
C SER A 68 16.90 -4.49 -11.23
N SER A 69 16.36 -5.37 -10.39
CA SER A 69 15.60 -5.05 -9.17
C SER A 69 16.49 -4.44 -8.07
N SER A 70 17.31 -3.46 -8.45
CA SER A 70 18.03 -2.55 -7.56
C SER A 70 17.00 -1.79 -6.73
N LYS A 71 16.68 -2.29 -5.53
CA LYS A 71 15.85 -1.64 -4.51
C LYS A 71 14.76 -0.73 -5.10
N VAL A 72 13.73 -1.32 -5.69
CA VAL A 72 12.44 -0.61 -5.73
C VAL A 72 12.06 -0.45 -4.27
N SER A 73 12.31 0.74 -3.72
CA SER A 73 11.98 1.03 -2.33
C SER A 73 10.45 1.11 -2.26
N PHE A 74 9.82 -0.03 -1.95
CA PHE A 74 8.42 -0.11 -1.55
C PHE A 74 8.30 0.44 -0.12
N GLY A 75 8.77 1.67 0.08
CA GLY A 75 8.85 2.32 1.38
C GLY A 75 7.54 3.00 1.70
N CYS A 76 6.70 2.35 2.48
CA CYS A 76 5.81 3.07 3.38
C CYS A 76 6.70 3.55 4.54
N ASN A 77 6.98 4.86 4.64
CA ASN A 77 7.77 5.39 5.76
C ASN A 77 7.01 5.14 7.06
N SER A 78 7.32 4.03 7.72
CA SER A 78 6.87 3.69 9.05
C SER A 78 7.49 4.66 10.05
N MET A 79 6.66 5.47 10.72
CA MET A 79 7.00 6.08 11.99
C MET A 79 6.20 5.33 13.07
N SER A 80 6.91 4.91 14.12
CA SER A 80 6.36 4.13 15.25
C SER A 80 5.18 4.82 15.92
N ALA A 81 4.35 3.97 16.53
CA ALA A 81 3.36 4.31 17.55
C ALA A 81 3.93 5.14 18.70
#